data_AF-A0A852VEJ5-F1
#
_entry.id   AF-A0A852VEJ5-F1
#
_cell.length_a   1.000
_cell.length_b   1.000
_cell.length_c   1.000
_cell.angle_alpha   90.00
_cell.angle_beta   90.00
_cell.angle_gamma   90.00
#
_symmetry.space_group_name_H-M   'P 1'
#
loop_
_entity.id
_entity.type
_entity.pdbx_description
1 polymer ?
#
loop_
_entity_poly.entity_id
_entity_poly.type
_entity_poly.pdbx_seq_one_letter_code
_entity_poly.pdbx_strand_id
1 'polypeptide(L)'
;MHITARQYDQAARLGWTAAHADAIAWAAAGDLHQDARGFYRTGVRGGRGRAIARARILALETAGFLTVTGTAVILTDDGRDALAAWRAVSPAPAAEEAEDLAPLYGGREATRRYREWHAASTRYEAEVRARLEATLARAEESYAAEEERRAVRAAAEVSRRYATVWDAINAPAEEPERWDDGTVQTITGAAVEHAARFDSPTPAAAAAAAVPARHRRTPARPHHPAPVRTARHRRAHPAGHPGGRPVRRARRATTRTYPTR
;
A
#
# COMPACT_ATOMS: atom_id res chain seq x y z
N MET A 1 7.41 -28.59 -37.28
CA MET A 1 6.66 -27.71 -36.36
C MET A 1 7.53 -26.49 -36.09
N HIS A 2 7.10 -25.28 -36.45
CA HIS A 2 7.84 -24.06 -36.14
C HIS A 2 7.43 -23.57 -34.75
N ILE A 3 8.36 -23.64 -33.78
CA ILE A 3 8.18 -23.04 -32.46
C ILE A 3 8.29 -21.53 -32.62
N THR A 4 7.27 -20.80 -32.17
CA THR A 4 7.28 -19.33 -32.21
C THR A 4 8.11 -18.76 -31.07
N ALA A 5 8.73 -17.59 -31.27
CA ALA A 5 9.46 -16.88 -30.21
C ALA A 5 8.60 -16.64 -28.96
N ARG A 6 7.30 -16.41 -29.16
CA ARG A 6 6.31 -16.27 -28.08
C ARG A 6 6.16 -17.56 -27.27
N GLN A 7 6.08 -18.73 -27.91
CA GLN A 7 5.99 -20.01 -27.19
C GLN A 7 7.24 -20.29 -26.36
N TYR A 8 8.42 -19.95 -26.89
CA TYR A 8 9.67 -20.09 -26.15
C TYR A 8 9.72 -19.20 -24.90
N ASP A 9 9.42 -17.90 -25.05
CA ASP A 9 9.36 -16.97 -23.91
C ASP A 9 8.30 -17.40 -22.89
N GLN A 10 7.14 -17.86 -23.36
CA GLN A 10 6.07 -18.35 -22.49
C GLN A 10 6.51 -19.59 -21.70
N ALA A 11 7.12 -20.59 -22.35
CA ALA A 11 7.59 -21.80 -21.68
C ALA A 11 8.71 -21.51 -20.67
N ALA A 12 9.63 -20.59 -20.99
CA ALA A 12 10.68 -20.17 -20.07
C ALA A 12 10.13 -19.45 -18.83
N ARG A 13 9.11 -18.60 -19.00
CA ARG A 13 8.47 -17.85 -17.91
C ARG A 13 7.65 -18.71 -16.95
N LEU A 14 7.22 -19.90 -17.36
CA LEU A 14 6.49 -20.80 -16.47
C LEU A 14 7.32 -21.17 -15.23
N GLY A 15 8.65 -21.27 -15.36
CA GLY A 15 9.53 -21.63 -14.25
C GLY A 15 9.22 -23.02 -13.66
N TRP A 16 8.63 -23.91 -14.45
CA TRP A 16 8.19 -25.22 -13.98
C TRP A 16 9.37 -26.16 -13.76
N THR A 17 9.32 -26.88 -12.64
CA THR A 17 10.09 -28.10 -12.45
C THR A 17 9.44 -29.25 -13.21
N ALA A 18 10.17 -30.35 -13.44
CA ALA A 18 9.60 -31.56 -14.06
C ALA A 18 8.36 -32.08 -13.30
N ALA A 19 8.40 -32.01 -11.96
CA ALA A 19 7.29 -32.45 -11.12
C ALA A 19 6.02 -31.58 -11.26
N HIS A 20 6.16 -30.29 -11.59
CA HIS A 20 5.02 -29.44 -11.94
C HIS A 20 4.39 -29.88 -13.26
N ALA A 21 5.21 -30.10 -14.29
CA ALA A 21 4.74 -30.58 -15.59
C ALA A 21 4.05 -31.96 -15.48
N ASP A 22 4.60 -32.87 -14.67
CA ASP A 22 4.01 -34.17 -14.38
C ASP A 22 2.65 -34.04 -13.68
N ALA A 23 2.53 -33.14 -12.69
CA ALA A 23 1.27 -32.91 -11.99
C ALA A 23 0.17 -32.41 -12.93
N ILE A 24 0.51 -31.48 -13.83
CA ILE A 24 -0.39 -30.99 -14.87
C ILE A 24 -0.76 -32.10 -15.86
N ALA A 25 0.20 -32.96 -16.23
CA ALA A 25 -0.07 -34.11 -17.09
C ALA A 25 -0.99 -35.14 -16.43
N TRP A 26 -0.85 -35.42 -15.13
CA TRP A 26 -1.77 -36.30 -14.39
C TRP A 26 -3.17 -35.70 -14.27
N ALA A 27 -3.28 -34.38 -14.07
CA ALA A 27 -4.57 -33.69 -14.11
C ALA A 27 -5.22 -33.77 -15.50
N ALA A 28 -4.43 -33.61 -16.57
CA ALA A 28 -4.89 -33.75 -17.95
C ALA A 28 -5.45 -35.16 -18.24
N ALA A 29 -4.86 -36.18 -17.64
CA ALA A 29 -5.31 -37.57 -17.76
C ALA A 29 -6.51 -37.92 -16.84
N GLY A 30 -6.91 -37.02 -15.94
CA GLY A 30 -7.94 -37.30 -14.93
C GLY A 30 -7.45 -38.18 -13.77
N ASP A 31 -6.14 -38.42 -13.67
CA ASP A 31 -5.54 -39.28 -12.65
C ASP A 31 -5.22 -38.53 -11.35
N LEU A 32 -5.20 -37.20 -11.37
CA LEU A 32 -4.94 -36.38 -10.21
C LEU A 32 -6.21 -36.12 -9.40
N HIS A 33 -6.20 -36.53 -8.13
CA HIS A 33 -7.32 -36.32 -7.22
C HIS A 33 -6.85 -36.04 -5.80
N GLN A 34 -7.74 -35.49 -4.98
CA GLN A 34 -7.54 -35.34 -3.54
C GLN A 34 -8.21 -36.52 -2.82
N ASP A 35 -7.52 -37.13 -1.86
CA ASP A 35 -8.11 -38.19 -1.04
C ASP A 35 -9.01 -37.62 0.09
N ALA A 36 -9.74 -38.49 0.77
CA ALA A 36 -10.64 -38.09 1.86
C ALA A 36 -9.92 -37.45 3.07
N ARG A 37 -8.58 -37.56 3.14
CA ARG A 37 -7.75 -36.95 4.18
C ARG A 37 -7.13 -35.62 3.72
N GLY A 38 -7.44 -35.18 2.50
CA GLY A 38 -6.97 -33.92 1.93
C GLY A 38 -5.61 -34.00 1.23
N PHE A 39 -5.03 -35.19 1.03
CA PHE A 39 -3.76 -35.36 0.31
C PHE A 39 -3.99 -35.57 -1.19
N TYR A 40 -3.11 -34.99 -2.02
CA TYR A 40 -3.17 -35.18 -3.47
C TYR A 40 -2.46 -36.46 -3.89
N ARG A 41 -3.08 -37.22 -4.80
CA ARG A 41 -2.61 -38.51 -5.27
C ARG A 41 -2.85 -38.71 -6.77
N THR A 42 -2.03 -39.55 -7.38
CA THR A 42 -2.25 -40.07 -8.74
C THR A 42 -3.05 -41.37 -8.73
N GLY A 43 -3.69 -41.73 -9.86
CA GLY A 43 -4.29 -43.04 -10.10
C GLY A 43 -5.79 -43.13 -9.77
N VAL A 44 -6.35 -44.33 -9.90
CA VAL A 44 -7.79 -44.57 -9.77
C VAL A 44 -8.24 -44.35 -8.32
N ARG A 45 -9.36 -43.64 -8.14
CA ARG A 45 -10.06 -43.39 -6.86
C ARG A 45 -10.20 -44.72 -6.09
N GLY A 46 -9.44 -44.89 -4.99
CA GLY A 46 -9.45 -46.17 -4.24
C GLY A 46 -8.19 -46.54 -3.45
N GLY A 47 -7.11 -45.75 -3.48
CA GLY A 47 -6.11 -45.77 -2.40
C GLY A 47 -4.73 -46.35 -2.68
N ARG A 48 -4.28 -46.48 -3.94
CA ARG A 48 -2.89 -46.90 -4.29
C ARG A 48 -2.17 -45.94 -5.24
N GLY A 49 -2.31 -44.64 -4.97
CA GLY A 49 -1.66 -43.57 -5.73
C GLY A 49 -0.33 -43.09 -5.17
N ARG A 50 0.54 -42.53 -6.03
CA ARG A 50 1.71 -41.75 -5.61
C ARG A 50 1.23 -40.48 -4.94
N ALA A 51 1.76 -40.17 -3.75
CA ALA A 51 1.46 -38.91 -3.08
C ALA A 51 2.15 -37.74 -3.78
N ILE A 52 1.43 -36.62 -3.91
CA ILE A 52 1.93 -35.38 -4.49
C ILE A 52 1.96 -34.31 -3.42
N ALA A 53 3.03 -33.51 -3.42
CA ALA A 53 3.20 -32.43 -2.47
C ALA A 53 2.04 -31.43 -2.57
N ARG A 54 1.41 -31.11 -1.43
CA ARG A 54 0.32 -30.14 -1.35
C ARG A 54 0.74 -28.75 -1.87
N ALA A 55 1.93 -28.30 -1.50
CA ALA A 55 2.46 -27.01 -1.94
C ALA A 55 2.51 -26.89 -3.47
N ARG A 56 2.88 -27.97 -4.17
CA ARG A 56 2.92 -28.03 -5.64
C ARG A 56 1.55 -27.78 -6.27
N ILE A 57 0.53 -28.48 -5.77
CA ILE A 57 -0.83 -28.32 -6.30
C ILE A 57 -1.36 -26.92 -6.00
N LEU A 58 -1.11 -26.39 -4.80
CA LEU A 58 -1.51 -25.03 -4.43
C LEU A 58 -0.84 -23.97 -5.31
N ALA A 59 0.45 -24.13 -5.65
CA ALA A 59 1.15 -23.21 -6.54
C ALA A 59 0.52 -23.19 -7.94
N LEU A 60 0.20 -24.37 -8.48
CA LEU A 60 -0.44 -24.52 -9.79
C LEU A 60 -1.89 -24.01 -9.82
N GLU A 61 -2.64 -24.27 -8.75
CA GLU A 61 -4.01 -23.77 -8.56
C GLU A 61 -4.02 -22.24 -8.44
N THR A 62 -3.13 -21.69 -7.61
CA THR A 62 -2.99 -20.24 -7.43
C THR A 62 -2.66 -19.57 -8.75
N ALA A 63 -1.74 -20.14 -9.54
CA ALA A 63 -1.40 -19.63 -10.87
C ALA A 63 -2.49 -19.86 -11.95
N GLY A 64 -3.60 -20.51 -11.60
CA GLY A 64 -4.75 -20.72 -12.47
C GLY A 64 -4.60 -21.86 -13.48
N PHE A 65 -3.59 -22.73 -13.33
CA PHE A 65 -3.39 -23.88 -14.21
C PHE A 65 -4.27 -25.08 -13.81
N LEU A 66 -4.64 -25.17 -12.54
CA LEU A 66 -5.51 -26.20 -11.99
C LEU A 66 -6.70 -25.56 -11.26
N THR A 67 -7.76 -26.32 -11.09
CA THR A 67 -8.87 -25.99 -10.19
C THR A 67 -9.26 -27.23 -9.42
N VAL A 68 -9.47 -27.09 -8.11
CA VAL A 68 -9.92 -28.19 -7.26
C VAL A 68 -11.43 -28.07 -7.03
N THR A 69 -12.18 -29.15 -7.30
CA THR A 69 -13.63 -29.19 -7.09
C THR A 69 -14.02 -30.47 -6.37
N GLY A 70 -14.33 -30.34 -5.07
CA GLY A 70 -14.47 -31.50 -4.20
C GLY A 70 -13.15 -32.27 -4.13
N THR A 71 -13.16 -33.53 -4.54
CA THR A 71 -11.93 -34.35 -4.59
C THR A 71 -11.27 -34.37 -5.97
N ALA A 72 -11.85 -33.73 -6.99
CA ALA A 72 -11.32 -33.74 -8.34
C ALA A 72 -10.34 -32.57 -8.52
N VAL A 73 -9.20 -32.82 -9.17
CA VAL A 73 -8.27 -31.78 -9.60
C VAL A 73 -8.36 -31.68 -11.11
N ILE A 74 -8.88 -30.56 -11.59
CA ILE A 74 -9.25 -30.36 -12.99
C ILE A 74 -8.23 -29.43 -13.64
N LEU A 75 -7.83 -29.76 -14.86
CA LEU A 75 -6.99 -28.92 -15.70
C LEU A 75 -7.79 -27.76 -16.28
N THR A 76 -7.31 -26.53 -16.12
CA THR A 76 -7.92 -25.34 -16.75
C THR A 76 -7.47 -25.20 -18.20
N ASP A 77 -8.14 -24.32 -18.98
CA ASP A 77 -7.68 -23.99 -20.33
C ASP A 77 -6.26 -23.37 -20.31
N ASP A 78 -5.98 -22.48 -19.36
CA ASP A 78 -4.63 -21.91 -19.17
C ASP A 78 -3.60 -23.00 -18.85
N GLY A 79 -3.96 -24.00 -18.04
CA GLY A 79 -3.09 -25.16 -17.75
C GLY A 79 -2.84 -26.04 -18.97
N ARG A 80 -3.85 -26.24 -19.82
CA ARG A 80 -3.73 -26.99 -21.07
C ARG A 80 -2.76 -26.29 -22.03
N ASP A 81 -2.93 -24.98 -22.21
CA ASP A 81 -2.08 -24.17 -23.08
C ASP A 81 -0.64 -24.08 -22.55
N ALA A 82 -0.47 -23.94 -21.23
CA ALA A 82 0.84 -23.97 -20.58
C ALA A 82 1.55 -25.30 -20.78
N LEU A 83 0.86 -26.44 -20.59
CA LEU A 83 1.43 -27.77 -20.82
C LEU A 83 1.83 -27.97 -22.28
N ALA A 84 1.00 -27.51 -23.23
CA ALA A 84 1.30 -27.58 -24.65
C ALA A 84 2.55 -26.76 -25.00
N ALA A 85 2.66 -25.53 -24.50
CA ALA A 85 3.84 -24.69 -24.69
C ALA A 85 5.11 -25.32 -24.08
N TRP A 86 5.00 -25.84 -22.85
CA TRP A 86 6.11 -26.49 -22.16
C TRP A 86 6.60 -27.74 -22.90
N ARG A 87 5.69 -28.59 -23.40
CA ARG A 87 6.06 -29.78 -24.19
C ARG A 87 6.65 -29.43 -25.55
N ALA A 88 6.10 -28.42 -26.23
CA ALA A 88 6.58 -28.00 -27.55
C ALA A 88 8.03 -27.49 -27.49
N VAL A 89 8.38 -26.76 -26.42
CA VAL A 89 9.71 -26.18 -26.24
C VAL A 89 10.66 -27.14 -25.52
N SER A 90 10.14 -27.97 -24.61
CA SER A 90 10.91 -28.82 -23.69
C SER A 90 12.05 -28.05 -23.00
N PRO A 91 11.77 -26.93 -22.31
CA PRO A 91 12.81 -26.15 -21.66
C PRO A 91 13.47 -26.97 -20.53
N ALA A 92 14.70 -26.60 -20.17
CA ALA A 92 15.33 -27.16 -18.98
C ALA A 92 14.42 -26.90 -17.76
N PRO A 93 14.04 -27.93 -16.99
CA PRO A 93 13.18 -27.75 -15.84
C PRO A 93 13.89 -26.90 -14.78
N ALA A 94 13.13 -26.06 -14.07
CA ALA A 94 13.66 -25.35 -12.93
C ALA A 94 14.19 -26.35 -11.87
N ALA A 95 15.25 -25.96 -11.17
CA ALA A 95 15.89 -26.81 -10.16
C ALA A 95 15.07 -26.88 -8.86
N GLU A 96 14.40 -25.78 -8.49
CA GLU A 96 13.65 -25.64 -7.24
C GLU A 96 12.16 -25.40 -7.52
N GLU A 97 11.30 -25.96 -6.66
CA GLU A 97 9.86 -25.73 -6.73
C GLU A 97 9.52 -24.36 -6.13
N ALA A 98 9.05 -23.43 -6.96
CA ALA A 98 8.53 -22.16 -6.50
C ALA A 98 7.20 -22.33 -5.76
N GLU A 99 7.05 -21.64 -4.62
CA GLU A 99 5.78 -21.57 -3.88
C GLU A 99 4.71 -20.78 -4.66
N ASP A 100 5.14 -19.76 -5.41
CA ASP A 100 4.29 -18.88 -6.22
C ASP A 100 4.71 -18.97 -7.69
N LEU A 101 3.82 -19.50 -8.53
CA LEU A 101 4.00 -19.54 -9.97
C LEU A 101 3.32 -18.35 -10.64
N ALA A 102 3.94 -17.87 -11.73
CA ALA A 102 3.31 -16.86 -12.57
C ALA A 102 2.15 -17.50 -13.37
N PRO A 103 1.01 -16.81 -13.53
CA PRO A 103 -0.04 -17.28 -14.42
C PRO A 103 0.43 -17.25 -15.88
N LEU A 104 -0.30 -17.95 -16.76
CA LEU A 104 -0.02 -17.92 -18.19
C LEU A 104 -0.04 -16.49 -18.72
N TYR A 105 1.01 -16.08 -19.44
CA TYR A 105 1.07 -14.73 -20.00
C TYR A 105 -0.05 -14.52 -21.03
N GLY A 106 -0.93 -13.54 -20.76
CA GLY A 106 -2.12 -13.29 -21.57
C GLY A 106 -3.25 -14.32 -21.39
N GLY A 107 -3.11 -15.25 -20.44
CA GLY A 107 -4.15 -16.22 -20.08
C GLY A 107 -5.32 -15.58 -19.32
N ARG A 108 -6.35 -16.38 -19.04
CA ARG A 108 -7.55 -15.93 -18.32
C ARG A 108 -7.22 -15.50 -16.89
N GLU A 109 -6.39 -16.25 -16.18
CA GLU A 109 -6.02 -15.92 -14.80
C GLU A 109 -5.19 -14.63 -14.72
N ALA A 110 -4.23 -14.45 -15.63
CA ALA A 110 -3.46 -13.20 -15.73
C ALA A 110 -4.38 -12.00 -16.00
N THR A 111 -5.35 -12.16 -16.89
CA THR A 111 -6.35 -11.13 -17.21
C THR A 111 -7.24 -10.82 -16.01
N ARG A 112 -7.71 -11.84 -15.28
CA ARG A 112 -8.51 -11.68 -14.06
C ARG A 112 -7.75 -10.88 -13.00
N ARG A 113 -6.52 -11.29 -12.69
CA ARG A 113 -5.66 -10.60 -11.72
C ARG A 113 -5.39 -9.16 -12.12
N TYR A 114 -5.15 -8.90 -13.40
CA TYR A 114 -4.94 -7.54 -13.92
C TYR A 114 -6.19 -6.66 -13.72
N ARG A 115 -7.39 -7.18 -14.02
CA ARG A 115 -8.65 -6.45 -13.80
C ARG A 115 -8.90 -6.16 -12.33
N GLU A 116 -8.66 -7.13 -11.45
CA GLU A 116 -8.81 -6.96 -10.00
C GLU A 116 -7.84 -5.92 -9.46
N TRP A 117 -6.58 -5.99 -9.86
CA TRP A 117 -5.58 -4.99 -9.51
C TRP A 117 -5.99 -3.60 -10.01
N HIS A 118 -6.37 -3.47 -11.28
CA HIS A 118 -6.78 -2.18 -11.85
C HIS A 118 -8.00 -1.59 -11.12
N ALA A 119 -9.00 -2.41 -10.79
CA ALA A 119 -10.17 -1.99 -10.02
C ALA A 119 -9.80 -1.59 -8.58
N ALA A 120 -8.84 -2.27 -7.94
CA ALA A 120 -8.32 -1.88 -6.64
C ALA A 120 -7.55 -0.56 -6.70
N SER A 121 -6.70 -0.36 -7.72
CA SER A 121 -5.96 0.88 -7.93
C SER A 121 -6.90 2.07 -8.19
N THR A 122 -7.93 1.87 -9.02
CA THR A 122 -8.94 2.92 -9.29
C THR A 122 -9.68 3.33 -8.01
N ARG A 123 -10.06 2.36 -7.16
CA ARG A 123 -10.69 2.65 -5.86
C ARG A 123 -9.75 3.43 -4.95
N TYR A 124 -8.50 3.00 -4.85
CA TYR A 124 -7.48 3.69 -4.05
C TYR A 124 -7.25 5.14 -4.52
N GLU A 125 -7.15 5.37 -5.83
CA GLU A 125 -7.00 6.72 -6.39
C GLU A 125 -8.20 7.61 -6.08
N ALA A 126 -9.42 7.07 -6.16
CA ALA A 126 -10.64 7.79 -5.81
C ALA A 126 -10.67 8.16 -4.30
N GLU A 127 -10.28 7.24 -3.42
CA GLU A 127 -10.17 7.49 -1.97
C GLU A 127 -9.14 8.58 -1.65
N VAL A 128 -7.96 8.52 -2.28
CA VAL A 128 -6.92 9.55 -2.12
C VAL A 128 -7.42 10.90 -2.60
N ARG A 129 -8.08 10.95 -3.76
CA ARG A 129 -8.66 12.19 -4.30
C ARG A 129 -9.71 12.79 -3.37
N ALA A 130 -10.67 11.98 -2.91
CA ALA A 130 -11.70 12.44 -1.98
C ALA A 130 -11.10 12.96 -0.66
N ARG A 131 -10.05 12.31 -0.15
CA ARG A 131 -9.33 12.78 1.05
C ARG A 131 -8.64 14.12 0.81
N LEU A 132 -8.01 14.31 -0.36
CA LEU A 132 -7.36 15.57 -0.72
C LEU A 132 -8.38 16.70 -0.86
N GLU A 133 -9.49 16.46 -1.56
CA GLU A 133 -10.59 17.42 -1.70
C GLU A 133 -11.17 17.83 -0.34
N ALA A 134 -11.44 16.86 0.55
CA ALA A 134 -11.91 17.16 1.91
C ALA A 134 -10.89 17.94 2.74
N THR A 135 -9.60 17.74 2.50
CA THR A 135 -8.53 18.50 3.19
C THR A 135 -8.45 19.93 2.67
N LEU A 136 -8.60 20.13 1.36
CA LEU A 136 -8.64 21.45 0.75
C LEU A 136 -9.86 22.24 1.21
N ALA A 137 -11.05 21.65 1.19
CA ALA A 137 -12.27 22.30 1.67
C ALA A 137 -12.15 22.78 3.12
N ARG A 138 -11.60 21.95 4.02
CA ARG A 138 -11.33 22.36 5.41
C ARG A 138 -10.31 23.49 5.51
N ALA A 139 -9.28 23.48 4.66
CA ALA A 139 -8.29 24.55 4.62
C ALA A 139 -8.93 25.87 4.16
N GLU A 140 -9.77 25.84 3.13
CA GLU A 140 -10.51 26.99 2.63
C GLU A 140 -11.48 27.55 3.68
N GLU A 141 -12.25 26.69 4.35
CA GLU A 141 -13.11 27.08 5.47
C GLU A 141 -12.31 27.73 6.60
N SER A 142 -11.16 27.16 6.96
CA SER A 142 -10.30 27.71 8.01
C SER A 142 -9.73 29.08 7.63
N TYR A 143 -9.37 29.25 6.35
CA TYR A 143 -8.85 30.49 5.81
C TYR A 143 -9.92 31.59 5.78
N ALA A 144 -11.11 31.28 5.29
CA ALA A 144 -12.25 32.20 5.28
C ALA A 144 -12.62 32.65 6.71
N ALA A 145 -12.65 31.73 7.67
CA ALA A 145 -12.90 32.05 9.07
C ALA A 145 -11.76 32.91 9.69
N GLU A 146 -10.51 32.75 9.26
CA GLU A 146 -9.42 33.64 9.66
C GLU A 146 -9.55 35.04 9.09
N GLU A 147 -9.94 35.17 7.81
CA GLU A 147 -10.18 36.46 7.18
C GLU A 147 -11.30 37.23 7.88
N GLU A 148 -12.41 36.56 8.20
CA GLU A 148 -13.50 37.16 8.96
C GLU A 148 -13.02 37.62 10.35
N ARG A 149 -12.28 36.78 11.08
CA ARG A 149 -11.67 37.17 12.37
C ARG A 149 -10.71 38.36 12.24
N ARG A 150 -9.95 38.45 11.14
CA ARG A 150 -9.06 39.60 10.87
C ARG A 150 -9.87 40.85 10.58
N ALA A 151 -10.91 40.76 9.77
CA ALA A 151 -11.80 41.89 9.44
C ALA A 151 -12.49 42.44 10.70
N VAL A 152 -13.05 41.56 11.55
CA VAL A 152 -13.67 41.96 12.82
C VAL A 152 -12.66 42.65 13.75
N ARG A 153 -11.43 42.12 13.88
CA ARG A 153 -10.38 42.75 14.69
C ARG A 153 -9.96 44.11 14.15
N ALA A 154 -9.81 44.23 12.83
CA ALA A 154 -9.45 45.49 12.18
C ALA A 154 -10.55 46.55 12.38
N ALA A 155 -11.82 46.18 12.22
CA ALA A 155 -12.95 47.06 12.48
C ALA A 155 -13.00 47.52 13.94
N ALA A 156 -12.83 46.61 14.90
CA ALA A 156 -12.78 46.95 16.32
C ALA A 156 -11.60 47.89 16.66
N GLU A 157 -10.45 47.72 16.02
CA GLU A 157 -9.30 48.60 16.19
C GLU A 157 -9.58 50.02 15.67
N VAL A 158 -10.19 50.14 14.48
CA VAL A 158 -10.60 51.44 13.93
C VAL A 158 -11.60 52.13 14.87
N SER A 159 -12.61 51.42 15.36
CA SER A 159 -13.58 51.97 16.33
C SER A 159 -12.92 52.45 17.61
N ARG A 160 -11.94 51.70 18.16
CA ARG A 160 -11.18 52.14 19.34
C ARG A 160 -10.41 53.41 19.08
N ARG A 161 -9.70 53.50 17.94
CA ARG A 161 -8.95 54.71 17.56
C ARG A 161 -9.88 55.91 17.42
N TYR A 162 -11.04 55.74 16.80
CA TYR A 162 -12.04 56.80 16.67
C TYR A 162 -12.56 57.26 18.03
N ALA A 163 -12.90 56.33 18.94
CA ALA A 163 -13.33 56.67 20.29
C ALA A 163 -12.26 57.46 21.05
N THR A 164 -10.99 57.04 21.00
CA THR A 164 -9.88 57.78 21.63
C THR A 164 -9.73 59.19 21.09
N VAL A 165 -9.84 59.38 19.77
CA VAL A 165 -9.78 60.73 19.16
C VAL A 165 -11.00 61.56 19.55
N TRP A 166 -12.19 60.98 19.55
CA TRP A 166 -13.42 61.66 19.94
C TRP A 166 -13.39 62.10 21.41
N ASP A 167 -12.94 61.23 22.30
CA ASP A 167 -12.78 61.53 23.73
C ASP A 167 -11.74 62.63 23.95
N ALA A 168 -10.65 62.66 23.17
CA ALA A 168 -9.66 63.73 23.23
C ALA A 168 -10.20 65.09 22.76
N ILE A 169 -11.04 65.10 21.71
CA ILE A 169 -11.66 66.33 21.18
C ILE A 169 -12.72 66.87 22.16
N ASN A 170 -13.47 65.98 22.81
CA ASN A 170 -14.57 66.33 23.70
C ASN A 170 -14.18 66.29 25.18
N ALA A 171 -12.88 66.14 25.49
CA ALA A 171 -12.40 66.25 26.85
C ALA A 171 -12.82 67.63 27.37
N PRO A 172 -13.45 67.73 28.55
CA PRO A 172 -13.76 69.02 29.14
C PRO A 172 -12.45 69.79 29.21
N ALA A 173 -12.45 71.03 28.69
CA ALA A 173 -11.30 71.90 28.85
C ALA A 173 -11.04 71.97 30.35
N GLU A 174 -9.93 71.39 30.80
CA GLU A 174 -9.46 71.61 32.17
C GLU A 174 -9.45 73.13 32.33
N GLU A 175 -10.21 73.65 33.30
CA GLU A 175 -10.20 75.08 33.60
C GLU A 175 -8.74 75.47 33.69
N PRO A 176 -8.27 76.44 32.87
CA PRO A 176 -6.86 76.77 32.85
C PRO A 176 -6.50 77.13 34.28
N GLU A 177 -5.67 76.29 34.89
CA GLU A 177 -5.07 76.58 36.18
C GLU A 177 -4.51 77.99 36.02
N ARG A 178 -4.99 78.92 36.84
CA ARG A 178 -4.70 80.34 36.66
C ARG A 178 -3.22 80.53 36.99
N TRP A 179 -2.37 80.38 35.98
CA TRP A 179 -0.96 80.71 36.04
C TRP A 179 -0.87 82.24 36.10
N ASP A 180 -0.89 82.76 37.33
CA ASP A 180 -0.39 84.09 37.65
C ASP A 180 1.12 84.06 37.39
N ASP A 181 1.53 84.35 36.15
CA ASP A 181 2.83 84.95 35.82
C ASP A 181 2.94 85.18 34.29
N GLY A 182 2.54 86.39 33.89
CA GLY A 182 2.98 87.23 32.76
C GLY A 182 3.82 86.71 31.57
N THR A 183 3.77 85.43 31.20
CA THR A 183 4.61 84.88 30.13
C THR A 183 3.76 84.16 29.11
N VAL A 184 3.45 84.87 28.02
CA VAL A 184 2.78 84.33 26.84
C VAL A 184 3.71 83.35 26.13
N GLN A 185 3.58 82.05 26.38
CA GLN A 185 4.14 81.04 25.48
C GLN A 185 3.10 80.71 24.41
N THR A 186 3.36 81.19 23.20
CA THR A 186 2.69 80.75 21.97
C THR A 186 2.97 79.27 21.72
N ILE A 187 2.07 78.39 22.15
CA ILE A 187 2.03 76.97 21.74
C ILE A 187 1.26 76.90 20.40
N THR A 188 1.90 77.39 19.34
CA THR A 188 1.48 77.15 17.96
C THR A 188 2.57 76.31 17.31
N GLY A 189 2.42 74.98 17.26
CA GLY A 189 3.31 74.14 16.46
C GLY A 189 3.25 72.64 16.70
N ALA A 190 3.26 72.16 17.95
CA ALA A 190 3.55 70.75 18.21
C ALA A 190 2.39 69.76 17.94
N ALA A 191 1.12 70.21 17.98
CA ALA A 191 -0.02 69.32 17.78
C ALA A 191 -0.36 69.06 16.29
N VAL A 192 0.11 69.91 15.37
CA VAL A 192 -0.18 69.76 13.92
C VAL A 192 0.85 68.85 13.22
N GLU A 193 2.08 68.76 13.73
CA GLU A 193 3.09 67.85 13.15
C GLU A 193 2.81 66.37 13.39
N HIS A 194 2.00 66.02 14.40
CA HIS A 194 1.65 64.61 14.66
C HIS A 194 0.57 64.06 13.71
N ALA A 195 -0.22 64.94 13.06
CA ALA A 195 -1.23 64.56 12.07
C ALA A 195 -0.64 64.41 10.65
N ALA A 196 0.48 65.09 10.35
CA ALA A 196 1.14 65.01 9.03
C ALA A 196 2.03 63.76 8.88
N ARG A 197 2.26 63.00 9.96
CA ARG A 197 3.00 61.71 9.94
C ARG A 197 2.11 60.49 9.66
N PHE A 198 0.88 60.71 9.19
CA PHE A 198 0.10 59.66 8.52
C PHE A 198 0.67 59.47 7.12
N ASP A 199 1.81 58.78 7.07
CA ASP A 199 2.33 58.17 5.86
C ASP A 199 1.20 57.37 5.20
N SER A 200 0.91 57.73 3.96
CA SER A 200 0.14 56.87 3.06
C SER A 200 0.79 55.49 3.08
N PRO A 201 0.03 54.39 3.16
CA PRO A 201 0.63 53.06 3.11
C PRO A 201 1.41 52.95 1.80
N THR A 202 2.74 52.96 1.90
CA THR A 202 3.63 52.66 0.79
C THR A 202 3.15 51.32 0.23
N PRO A 203 2.72 51.23 -1.04
CA PRO A 203 2.38 49.95 -1.62
C PRO A 203 3.63 49.10 -1.50
N ALA A 204 3.56 48.05 -0.69
CA ALA A 204 4.65 47.12 -0.45
C ALA A 204 5.17 46.67 -1.82
N ALA A 205 6.28 47.30 -2.22
CA ALA A 205 7.03 46.92 -3.38
C ALA A 205 7.37 45.45 -3.20
N ALA A 206 6.73 44.62 -4.02
CA ALA A 206 7.34 43.51 -4.73
C ALA A 206 8.62 42.97 -4.08
N ALA A 207 8.52 42.47 -2.85
CA ALA A 207 9.48 41.52 -2.34
C ALA A 207 9.15 40.20 -3.06
N ALA A 208 9.66 40.10 -4.27
CA ALA A 208 9.98 38.83 -4.91
C ALA A 208 10.95 38.09 -3.97
N ALA A 209 10.39 37.50 -2.91
CA ALA A 209 11.07 36.51 -2.13
C ALA A 209 11.36 35.37 -3.10
N ALA A 210 12.63 35.30 -3.49
CA ALA A 210 13.21 34.22 -4.23
C ALA A 210 12.70 32.91 -3.63
N VAL A 211 11.76 32.28 -4.33
CA VAL A 211 11.35 30.90 -4.08
C VAL A 211 12.64 30.10 -4.23
N PRO A 212 13.20 29.51 -3.16
CA PRO A 212 14.37 28.66 -3.33
C PRO A 212 13.92 27.56 -4.29
N ALA A 213 14.63 27.44 -5.41
CA ALA A 213 14.44 26.41 -6.42
C ALA A 213 14.43 25.05 -5.70
N ARG A 214 13.23 24.58 -5.38
CA ARG A 214 13.04 23.22 -4.89
C ARG A 214 13.54 22.33 -6.01
N HIS A 215 14.65 21.65 -5.75
CA HIS A 215 15.13 20.55 -6.54
C HIS A 215 13.93 19.74 -7.02
N ARG A 216 13.68 19.78 -8.34
CA ARG A 216 12.81 18.83 -9.02
C ARG A 216 13.45 17.47 -8.78
N ARG A 217 13.10 16.82 -7.66
CA ARG A 217 13.20 15.37 -7.55
C ARG A 217 12.26 14.87 -8.62
N THR A 218 12.84 14.47 -9.74
CA THR A 218 12.19 13.64 -10.76
C THR A 218 11.39 12.59 -9.99
N PRO A 219 10.06 12.52 -10.14
CA PRO A 219 9.30 11.45 -9.51
C PRO A 219 9.94 10.15 -9.98
N ALA A 220 10.40 9.35 -9.02
CA ALA A 220 10.88 8.02 -9.31
C ALA A 220 9.82 7.35 -10.18
N ARG A 221 10.23 6.92 -11.37
CA ARG A 221 9.43 6.13 -12.30
C ARG A 221 8.65 5.10 -11.46
N PRO A 222 7.33 4.95 -11.63
CA PRO A 222 6.57 3.99 -10.83
C PRO A 222 7.20 2.62 -11.04
N HIS A 223 7.94 2.17 -10.03
CA HIS A 223 8.36 0.79 -9.96
C HIS A 223 7.06 0.01 -9.91
N HIS A 224 6.79 -0.77 -10.95
CA HIS A 224 5.80 -1.84 -10.87
C HIS A 224 5.98 -2.49 -9.49
N PRO A 225 4.93 -2.58 -8.65
CA PRO A 225 5.08 -3.27 -7.39
C PRO A 225 5.55 -4.67 -7.74
N ALA A 226 6.79 -5.01 -7.35
CA ALA A 226 7.23 -6.38 -7.31
C ALA A 226 6.12 -7.16 -6.59
N PRO A 227 5.77 -8.37 -7.05
CA PRO A 227 4.70 -9.15 -6.45
C PRO A 227 4.92 -9.15 -4.94
N VAL A 228 3.95 -8.60 -4.22
CA VAL A 228 3.98 -8.53 -2.76
C VAL A 228 4.12 -9.97 -2.31
N ARG A 229 5.33 -10.35 -1.84
CA ARG A 229 5.53 -11.61 -1.12
C ARG A 229 4.56 -11.52 0.04
N THR A 230 3.45 -12.26 -0.05
CA THR A 230 2.50 -12.36 1.05
C THR A 230 3.30 -12.78 2.26
N ALA A 231 3.38 -11.88 3.24
CA ALA A 231 4.12 -12.12 4.46
C ALA A 231 3.63 -13.45 5.04
N ARG A 232 4.55 -14.42 5.10
CA ARG A 232 4.35 -15.67 5.83
C ARG A 232 3.78 -15.29 7.19
N HIS A 233 2.55 -15.72 7.47
CA HIS A 233 2.06 -15.83 8.84
C HIS A 233 3.03 -16.74 9.60
N ARG A 234 4.04 -16.14 10.23
CA ARG A 234 4.75 -16.73 11.35
C ARG A 234 3.68 -16.96 12.41
N ARG A 235 3.15 -18.18 12.45
CA ARG A 235 2.42 -18.67 13.61
C ARG A 235 3.33 -18.47 14.81
N ALA A 236 2.87 -17.62 15.72
CA ALA A 236 3.43 -17.52 17.05
C ALA A 236 3.49 -18.93 17.64
N HIS A 237 4.70 -19.37 17.98
CA HIS A 237 4.91 -20.43 18.95
C HIS A 237 4.46 -19.89 20.31
N PRO A 238 3.48 -20.50 21.00
CA PRO A 238 3.42 -20.37 22.44
C PRO A 238 4.53 -21.24 23.04
N ALA A 239 5.47 -20.57 23.70
CA ALA A 239 6.45 -21.18 24.58
C ALA A 239 5.75 -21.66 25.87
N GLY A 240 6.07 -22.89 26.27
CA GLY A 240 6.11 -23.30 27.68
C GLY A 240 4.83 -23.88 28.29
N HIS A 241 4.86 -25.20 28.58
CA HIS A 241 5.02 -25.60 29.97
C HIS A 241 5.58 -27.04 30.12
N PRO A 242 6.31 -27.31 31.23
CA PRO A 242 7.11 -28.51 31.46
C PRO A 242 6.32 -29.57 32.24
N GLY A 243 6.77 -30.83 32.16
CA GLY A 243 6.41 -31.87 33.14
C GLY A 243 5.86 -33.15 32.55
N GLY A 244 6.74 -34.00 32.03
CA GLY A 244 6.39 -35.38 31.65
C GLY A 244 7.54 -36.32 31.99
N ARG A 245 7.39 -37.07 33.10
CA ARG A 245 8.34 -38.06 33.60
C ARG A 245 8.78 -39.07 32.52
N PRO A 246 10.06 -39.48 32.47
CA PRO A 246 10.48 -40.60 31.64
C PRO A 246 10.02 -41.93 32.25
N VAL A 247 9.14 -42.65 31.56
CA VAL A 247 8.83 -44.05 31.87
C VAL A 247 9.96 -44.93 31.35
N ARG A 248 10.75 -45.44 32.29
CA ARG A 248 11.62 -46.62 32.17
C ARG A 248 10.88 -47.73 31.42
N ARG A 249 11.32 -48.10 30.21
CA ARG A 249 10.95 -49.39 29.59
C ARG A 249 12.14 -50.32 29.57
N ALA A 250 11.87 -51.49 30.13
CA ALA A 250 12.81 -52.56 30.40
C ALA A 250 13.44 -53.14 29.13
N ARG A 251 14.74 -53.41 29.24
CA ARG A 251 15.46 -54.37 28.41
C ARG A 251 14.80 -55.75 28.61
N ARG A 252 14.34 -56.38 27.53
CA ARG A 252 14.20 -57.84 27.46
C ARG A 252 15.12 -58.35 26.37
N ALA A 253 16.10 -59.13 26.80
CA ALA A 253 16.90 -60.00 25.97
C ALA A 253 15.99 -61.06 25.33
N THR A 254 16.22 -61.36 24.05
CA THR A 254 15.92 -62.67 23.47
C THR A 254 17.08 -63.05 22.56
N THR A 255 17.84 -64.02 23.05
CA THR A 255 18.77 -64.88 22.33
C THR A 255 18.04 -65.59 21.19
N ARG A 256 18.61 -65.55 19.97
CA ARG A 256 18.22 -66.44 18.88
C ARG A 256 19.46 -67.21 18.41
N THR A 257 19.56 -68.43 18.90
CA THR A 257 20.47 -69.48 18.45
C THR A 257 19.99 -70.00 17.09
N TYR A 258 20.89 -70.14 16.13
CA TYR A 258 20.67 -70.91 14.90
C TYR A 258 21.48 -72.20 14.98
N PRO A 259 20.91 -73.38 14.66
CA PRO A 259 21.69 -74.56 14.36
C PRO A 259 22.16 -74.53 12.90
N THR A 260 23.44 -74.80 12.71
CA THR A 260 24.03 -75.21 11.43
C THR A 260 23.64 -76.66 11.12
N ARG A 261 23.33 -76.90 9.85
CA ARG A 261 23.45 -78.21 9.19
C ARG A 261 24.34 -78.02 7.97
#